data_AF-A0A2V4UPH5-F1
#
_entry.id   AF-A0A2V4UPH5-F1
#
_cell.length_a   1.000
_cell.length_b   1.000
_cell.length_c   1.000
_cell.angle_alpha   90.00
_cell.angle_beta   90.00
_cell.angle_gamma   90.00
#
_symmetry.space_group_name_H-M   'P 1'
#
loop_
_entity.id
_entity.type
_entity.pdbx_description
1 polymer ?
#
loop_
_entity_poly.entity_id
_entity_poly.type
_entity_poly.pdbx_seq_one_letter_code
_entity_poly.pdbx_strand_id
1 'polypeptide(L)'
;MNVSISGHHISVTEAMDKAVREKLEKVERHFDQIQSIKVILSLDNSGASDGGKKSHKAEAIMRVSGQEMFVQACEDDMYKAINEMADKLDRQVRKYKTRQERKKTQGAGRDERYEDFAVDDVAPAV
;
A
#
# COMPACT_ATOMS: atom_id res chain seq x y z
N MET A 1 5.46 -14.84 5.70
CA MET A 1 5.46 -13.65 4.83
C MET A 1 6.90 -13.31 4.41
N ASN A 2 7.17 -13.05 3.13
CA ASN A 2 8.48 -12.50 2.70
C ASN A 2 8.39 -10.98 2.52
N VAL A 3 9.24 -10.19 3.19
CA VAL A 3 9.22 -8.73 3.11
C VAL A 3 10.56 -8.21 2.58
N SER A 4 10.51 -7.53 1.44
CA SER A 4 11.65 -6.85 0.82
C SER A 4 11.45 -5.34 0.90
N ILE A 5 12.42 -4.62 1.47
CA ILE A 5 12.39 -3.16 1.58
C ILE A 5 13.55 -2.62 0.74
N SER A 6 13.26 -1.62 -0.10
CA SER A 6 14.24 -1.03 -1.01
C SER A 6 14.10 0.49 -1.04
N GLY A 7 15.20 1.19 -1.22
CA GLY A 7 15.22 2.64 -1.40
C GLY A 7 15.46 3.00 -2.86
N HIS A 8 14.72 3.97 -3.39
CA HIS A 8 14.99 4.59 -4.69
C HIS A 8 15.55 5.99 -4.42
N HIS A 9 16.81 6.21 -4.77
CA HIS A 9 17.57 7.43 -4.48
C HIS A 9 17.70 7.78 -2.98
N ILE A 10 17.40 6.83 -2.09
CA ILE A 10 17.60 6.97 -0.65
C ILE A 10 18.28 5.71 -0.09
N SER A 11 19.07 5.88 0.97
CA SER A 11 19.57 4.77 1.75
C SER A 11 18.54 4.40 2.82
N VAL A 12 18.08 3.15 2.81
CA VAL A 12 17.19 2.65 3.86
C VAL A 12 18.02 2.42 5.12
N THR A 13 17.72 3.16 6.18
CA THR A 13 18.34 2.96 7.49
C THR A 13 17.67 1.82 8.24
N GLU A 14 18.36 1.24 9.22
CA GLU A 14 17.78 0.18 10.07
C GLU A 14 16.52 0.67 10.82
N ALA A 15 16.49 1.93 11.24
CA ALA A 15 15.32 2.54 11.87
C ALA A 15 14.10 2.58 10.92
N MET A 16 14.34 2.87 9.64
CA MET A 16 13.28 2.87 8.61
C MET A 16 12.80 1.45 8.31
N ASP A 17 13.71 0.49 8.18
CA ASP A 17 13.37 -0.92 7.98
C ASP A 17 12.49 -1.43 9.14
N LYS A 18 12.90 -1.15 10.39
CA LYS A 18 12.13 -1.49 11.59
C LYS A 18 10.76 -0.83 11.60
N ALA A 19 10.67 0.46 11.27
CA ALA A 19 9.40 1.18 11.23
C ALA A 19 8.44 0.58 10.18
N VAL A 20 8.93 0.24 8.99
CA VAL A 20 8.11 -0.44 7.96
C VAL A 20 7.64 -1.80 8.47
N ARG A 21 8.52 -2.62 9.04
CA ARG A 21 8.16 -3.94 9.56
C ARG A 21 7.11 -3.89 10.66
N GLU A 22 7.26 -2.98 11.61
CA GLU A 22 6.29 -2.79 12.71
C GLU A 22 4.89 -2.43 12.18
N LYS A 23 4.83 -1.61 11.11
CA LYS A 23 3.56 -1.23 10.48
C LYS A 23 2.94 -2.38 9.69
N LEU A 24 3.76 -3.12 8.94
CA LEU A 24 3.31 -4.30 8.19
C LEU A 24 2.85 -5.45 9.10
N GLU A 25 3.39 -5.58 10.31
CA GLU A 25 2.94 -6.59 11.29
C GLU A 25 1.44 -6.44 11.61
N LYS A 26 0.94 -5.20 11.67
CA LYS A 26 -0.50 -4.94 11.87
C LYS A 26 -1.35 -5.46 10.71
N VAL A 27 -0.84 -5.32 9.48
CA VAL A 27 -1.51 -5.81 8.27
C VAL A 27 -1.53 -7.34 8.26
N GLU A 28 -0.41 -7.98 8.61
CA GLU A 28 -0.29 -9.44 8.71
C GLU A 28 -1.26 -10.02 9.76
N ARG A 29 -1.47 -9.33 10.89
CA ARG A 29 -2.45 -9.74 11.91
C ARG A 29 -3.90 -9.77 11.41
N HIS A 30 -4.25 -8.93 10.43
CA HIS A 30 -5.60 -8.93 9.87
C HIS A 30 -5.78 -9.97 8.74
N PHE A 31 -4.69 -10.35 8.09
CA PHE A 31 -4.68 -11.29 6.97
C PHE A 31 -3.38 -12.08 6.88
N ASP A 32 -3.49 -13.36 7.18
CA ASP A 32 -2.41 -14.34 7.29
C ASP A 32 -2.00 -14.96 5.94
N GLN A 33 -2.76 -14.78 4.86
CA GLN A 33 -2.50 -15.40 3.55
C GLN A 33 -1.62 -14.52 2.62
N ILE A 34 -0.65 -13.81 3.20
CA ILE A 34 0.27 -12.95 2.46
C ILE A 34 1.48 -13.75 1.98
N GLN A 35 1.71 -13.75 0.67
CA GLN A 35 2.86 -14.44 0.06
C GLN A 35 4.12 -13.58 0.16
N SER A 36 4.04 -12.32 -0.29
CA SER A 36 5.18 -11.40 -0.28
C SER A 36 4.74 -9.95 -0.24
N ILE A 37 5.55 -9.09 0.38
CA ILE A 37 5.45 -7.64 0.29
C ILE A 37 6.78 -7.06 -0.19
N LYS A 38 6.70 -6.18 -1.17
CA LYS A 38 7.80 -5.33 -1.61
C LYS A 38 7.46 -3.88 -1.26
N VAL A 39 8.32 -3.24 -0.49
CA VAL A 39 8.22 -1.81 -0.14
C VAL A 39 9.33 -1.04 -0.85
N ILE A 40 8.97 0.07 -1.48
CA ILE A 40 9.90 0.98 -2.13
C ILE A 40 9.71 2.34 -1.48
N LEU A 41 10.79 2.86 -0.89
CA LEU A 41 10.83 4.17 -0.26
C LEU A 41 11.62 5.10 -1.18
N SER A 42 11.09 6.28 -1.48
CA SER A 42 11.71 7.22 -2.42
C SER A 42 11.52 8.65 -1.95
N LEU A 43 12.44 9.52 -2.38
CA LEU A 43 12.33 10.96 -2.17
C LEU A 43 12.10 11.60 -3.53
N ASP A 44 10.92 12.16 -3.73
CA ASP A 44 10.62 12.93 -4.92
C ASP A 44 11.08 14.38 -4.73
N ASN A 45 12.04 14.77 -5.56
CA ASN A 45 12.55 16.14 -5.63
C ASN A 45 12.00 16.89 -6.85
N SER A 46 11.13 16.25 -7.65
CA SER A 46 10.46 16.91 -8.76
C SER A 46 9.39 17.81 -8.17
N GLY A 47 9.65 19.13 -8.15
CA GLY A 47 8.76 20.14 -7.58
C GLY A 47 7.43 20.32 -8.33
N ALA A 48 6.88 19.26 -8.93
CA ALA A 48 5.73 19.27 -9.80
C ALA A 48 4.39 19.02 -9.08
N SER A 49 4.40 18.34 -7.92
CA SER A 49 3.14 17.81 -7.34
C SER A 49 2.52 18.64 -6.22
N ASP A 50 3.28 19.50 -5.51
CA ASP A 50 2.70 20.39 -4.49
C ASP A 50 3.62 21.58 -4.16
N GLY A 51 3.45 22.71 -4.86
CA GLY A 51 4.09 23.99 -4.52
C GLY A 51 5.63 24.00 -4.45
N GLY A 52 6.31 23.04 -5.08
CA GLY A 52 7.77 22.93 -5.08
C GLY A 52 8.40 22.28 -3.84
N LYS A 53 7.61 21.62 -2.97
CA LYS A 53 8.14 20.93 -1.79
C LYS A 53 8.63 19.53 -2.12
N LYS A 54 9.71 19.11 -1.45
CA LYS A 54 10.18 17.72 -1.48
C LYS A 54 9.12 16.82 -0.87
N SER A 55 8.75 15.75 -1.56
CA SER A 55 7.76 14.79 -1.06
C SER A 55 8.42 13.44 -0.82
N HIS A 56 8.14 12.85 0.34
CA HIS A 56 8.55 11.50 0.67
C HIS A 56 7.48 10.53 0.19
N LYS A 57 7.88 9.58 -0.66
CA LYS A 57 6.98 8.61 -1.25
C LYS A 57 7.27 7.20 -0.72
N ALA A 58 6.22 6.51 -0.30
CA ALA A 58 6.25 5.11 0.12
C ALA A 58 5.28 4.29 -0.73
N GLU A 59 5.79 3.24 -1.36
CA GLU A 59 5.03 2.35 -2.24
C GLU A 59 5.10 0.93 -1.69
N ALA A 60 3.98 0.21 -1.70
CA ALA A 60 3.95 -1.20 -1.35
C ALA A 60 3.20 -2.02 -2.41
N ILE A 61 3.84 -3.12 -2.80
CA ILE A 61 3.26 -4.17 -3.64
C ILE A 61 3.13 -5.41 -2.77
N MET A 62 1.90 -5.84 -2.51
CA MET A 62 1.61 -7.04 -1.74
C MET A 62 0.96 -8.10 -2.63
N ARG A 63 1.47 -9.33 -2.53
CA ARG A 63 0.92 -10.49 -3.24
C ARG A 63 0.21 -11.39 -2.26
N VAL A 64 -1.03 -11.72 -2.59
CA VAL A 64 -1.87 -12.69 -1.91
C VAL A 64 -2.34 -13.73 -2.93
N SER A 65 -2.94 -14.82 -2.47
CA SER A 65 -3.40 -15.89 -3.36
C SER A 65 -4.41 -15.39 -4.40
N GLY A 66 -3.96 -15.29 -5.65
CA GLY A 66 -4.78 -14.88 -6.79
C GLY A 66 -5.00 -13.37 -6.95
N GLN A 67 -4.31 -12.52 -6.18
CA GLN A 67 -4.38 -11.06 -6.35
C GLN A 67 -3.08 -10.36 -5.94
N GLU A 68 -2.69 -9.34 -6.71
CA GLU A 68 -1.67 -8.36 -6.35
C GLU A 68 -2.35 -7.05 -5.95
N MET A 69 -1.90 -6.45 -4.86
CA MET A 69 -2.37 -5.17 -4.35
C MET A 69 -1.22 -4.16 -4.41
N PHE A 70 -1.52 -2.97 -4.90
CA PHE A 70 -0.59 -1.86 -4.95
C PHE A 70 -1.17 -0.67 -4.18
N VAL A 71 -0.31 -0.04 -3.38
CA VAL A 71 -0.62 1.22 -2.69
C VAL A 71 0.57 2.16 -2.79
N GLN A 72 0.28 3.45 -2.85
CA GLN A 72 1.28 4.51 -2.71
C GLN A 72 0.78 5.60 -1.75
N ALA A 73 1.72 6.24 -1.07
CA ALA A 73 1.48 7.42 -0.26
C ALA A 73 2.64 8.41 -0.44
N CYS A 74 2.30 9.70 -0.50
CA CYS A 74 3.24 10.81 -0.63
C CYS A 74 2.95 11.77 0.53
N GLU A 75 3.96 12.10 1.33
CA GLU A 75 3.83 12.93 2.53
C GLU A 75 5.03 13.87 2.66
N ASP A 76 4.93 14.85 3.55
CA ASP A 76 6.04 15.75 3.88
C ASP A 76 7.14 15.11 4.74
N ASP A 77 6.89 13.90 5.29
CA ASP A 77 7.84 13.12 6.08
C ASP A 77 7.77 11.63 5.72
N MET A 78 8.91 10.95 5.70
CA MET A 78 9.00 9.54 5.31
C MET A 78 8.23 8.61 6.26
N TYR A 79 8.25 8.85 7.57
CA TYR A 79 7.53 8.01 8.52
C TYR A 79 6.02 8.23 8.42
N LYS A 80 5.58 9.45 8.08
CA LYS A 80 4.16 9.69 7.71
C LYS A 80 3.78 8.92 6.46
N ALA A 81 4.60 8.97 5.40
CA ALA A 81 4.34 8.21 4.17
C ALA A 81 4.24 6.70 4.44
N ILE A 82 5.13 6.15 5.27
CA ILE A 82 5.10 4.73 5.68
C ILE A 82 3.80 4.40 6.42
N ASN A 83 3.36 5.27 7.33
CA ASN A 83 2.10 5.07 8.07
C ASN A 83 0.90 5.07 7.13
N GLU A 84 0.78 6.09 6.28
CA GLU A 84 -0.33 6.22 5.34
C GLU A 84 -0.35 5.07 4.31
N MET A 85 0.82 4.64 3.84
CA MET A 85 0.97 3.45 2.99
C MET A 85 0.44 2.19 3.69
N ALA A 86 0.82 1.96 4.96
CA ALA A 86 0.38 0.80 5.71
C ALA A 86 -1.14 0.83 5.97
N ASP A 87 -1.71 2.00 6.30
CA ASP A 87 -3.15 2.15 6.52
C ASP A 87 -3.96 1.91 5.24
N LYS A 88 -3.47 2.41 4.08
CA LYS A 88 -4.06 2.10 2.77
C LYS A 88 -4.02 0.60 2.47
N LEU A 89 -2.90 -0.06 2.75
CA LEU A 89 -2.75 -1.50 2.55
C LEU A 89 -3.71 -2.29 3.42
N ASP A 90 -3.82 -1.94 4.71
CA ASP A 90 -4.74 -2.56 5.66
C ASP A 90 -6.19 -2.49 5.19
N ARG A 91 -6.62 -1.33 4.68
CA ARG A 91 -7.95 -1.15 4.10
C ARG A 91 -8.18 -2.06 2.88
N GLN A 92 -7.20 -2.19 1.97
CA GLN A 92 -7.34 -3.07 0.81
C GLN A 92 -7.44 -4.55 1.22
N VAL A 93 -6.64 -4.95 2.20
CA VAL A 93 -6.65 -6.30 2.77
C VAL A 93 -7.99 -6.66 3.38
N ARG A 94 -8.55 -5.77 4.23
CA ARG A 94 -9.86 -5.99 4.84
C ARG A 94 -10.95 -6.13 3.79
N LYS A 95 -10.97 -5.26 2.78
CA LYS A 95 -11.93 -5.33 1.67
C LYS A 95 -11.81 -6.66 0.91
N TYR A 96 -10.58 -7.12 0.64
CA TYR A 96 -10.34 -8.40 -0.01
C TYR A 96 -10.83 -9.57 0.83
N LYS A 97 -10.49 -9.61 2.12
CA LYS A 97 -10.94 -10.65 3.06
C LYS A 97 -12.47 -10.75 3.08
N THR A 98 -13.16 -9.62 3.23
CA THR A 98 -14.64 -9.59 3.22
C THR A 98 -15.22 -10.10 1.90
N ARG A 99 -14.61 -9.79 0.76
CA ARG A 99 -15.05 -10.34 -0.55
C ARG A 99 -14.87 -11.86 -0.62
N GLN A 100 -13.75 -12.39 -0.10
CA GLN A 100 -13.50 -13.84 -0.09
C GLN A 100 -14.44 -14.59 0.86
N GLU A 101 -14.74 -14.02 2.03
CA GLU A 101 -15.73 -14.56 2.97
C GLU A 101 -17.14 -14.56 2.36
N ARG A 102 -17.52 -13.49 1.66
CA ARG A 102 -18.79 -13.43 0.91
C ARG A 102 -18.86 -14.51 -0.18
N LYS A 103 -17.81 -14.72 -0.97
CA LYS A 103 -17.77 -15.78 -2.00
C LYS A 103 -17.92 -17.19 -1.41
N LYS A 104 -17.35 -17.45 -0.23
CA LYS A 104 -17.52 -18.74 0.47
C LYS A 104 -18.95 -18.94 0.99
N THR A 105 -19.62 -17.85 1.35
CA THR A 105 -20.97 -17.88 1.93
C THR A 105 -22.06 -17.84 0.84
N GLN A 106 -21.80 -17.18 -0.29
CA GLN A 106 -22.71 -17.04 -1.43
C GLN A 106 -22.48 -18.13 -2.49
N GLY A 107 -22.83 -19.36 -2.13
CA GLY A 107 -23.33 -20.35 -3.09
C GLY A 107 -24.77 -20.07 -3.55
N ALA A 108 -25.38 -18.96 -3.13
CA ALA A 108 -26.73 -18.56 -3.55
C ALA A 108 -26.90 -17.03 -3.47
N GLY A 109 -27.33 -16.40 -4.56
CA GLY A 109 -27.96 -15.07 -4.52
C GLY A 109 -27.11 -13.88 -4.98
N ARG A 110 -27.36 -13.52 -6.24
CA ARG A 110 -27.05 -12.34 -7.07
C ARG A 110 -27.03 -10.95 -6.38
N ASP A 111 -26.40 -10.01 -7.10
CA ASP A 111 -26.51 -8.52 -7.14
C ASP A 111 -25.28 -7.76 -6.57
N GLU A 112 -24.35 -7.27 -7.41
CA GLU A 112 -24.34 -6.03 -8.23
C GLU A 112 -24.03 -4.73 -7.47
N ARG A 113 -23.08 -3.97 -8.05
CA ARG A 113 -22.71 -2.56 -7.82
C ARG A 113 -21.93 -2.19 -6.54
N TYR A 114 -20.65 -1.92 -6.75
CA TYR A 114 -20.00 -0.72 -6.24
C TYR A 114 -19.02 -0.25 -7.32
N GLU A 115 -19.55 0.44 -8.33
CA GLU A 115 -18.82 1.54 -8.95
C GLU A 115 -18.70 2.64 -7.89
N ASP A 116 -17.56 3.35 -7.86
CA ASP A 116 -17.15 4.47 -6.97
C ASP A 116 -15.84 4.12 -6.20
N PHE A 117 -14.71 4.85 -6.24
CA PHE A 117 -14.21 5.96 -7.06
C PHE A 117 -12.67 5.99 -6.91
N ALA A 118 -12.03 6.60 -7.93
CA ALA A 118 -10.77 7.37 -7.89
C ALA A 118 -9.49 6.62 -7.44
N VAL A 119 -8.48 6.31 -8.26
CA VAL A 119 -7.74 7.20 -9.18
C VAL A 119 -7.87 8.68 -8.84
N ASP A 120 -7.50 9.02 -7.60
CA ASP A 120 -6.96 10.35 -7.33
C ASP A 120 -5.45 10.32 -7.62
N ASP A 121 -5.07 11.16 -8.58
CA ASP A 121 -3.73 11.67 -8.87
C ASP A 121 -2.72 10.75 -9.58
N VAL A 122 -2.92 10.57 -10.90
CA VAL A 122 -1.84 10.71 -11.88
C VAL A 122 -2.42 11.45 -13.08
N ALA A 123 -2.20 12.77 -13.14
CA ALA A 123 -2.41 13.52 -14.37
C ALA A 123 -1.54 12.92 -15.49
N PRO A 124 -2.06 12.70 -16.71
CA PRO A 124 -1.23 12.31 -17.83
C PRO A 124 -0.30 13.49 -18.16
N ALA A 125 1.00 13.33 -17.89
CA ALA A 125 2.01 14.23 -18.41
C ALA A 125 2.03 14.12 -19.94
N VAL A 126 1.85 15.27 -20.58
CA VAL A 126 1.91 15.54 -22.02
C VAL A 126 3.25 15.15 -22.64
#